data_AF-A0A392MV10-F1
#
_entry.id   AF-A0A392MV10-F1
#
_cell.length_a   1.000
_cell.length_b   1.000
_cell.length_c   1.000
_cell.angle_alpha   90.00
_cell.angle_beta   90.00
_cell.angle_gamma   90.00
#
_symmetry.space_group_name_H-M   'P 1'
#
loop_
_entity.id
_entity.type
_entity.pdbx_description
1 polymer ?
#
loop_
_entity_poly.entity_id
_entity_poly.type
_entity_poly.pdbx_seq_one_letter_code
_entity_poly.pdbx_strand_id
1 'polypeptide(L)'
;ETLGFTTFPPAYLSPQASGKNLLIGANFASAASGFDEKAATLNHAITLPQQLSYFKEYQGKLAQVAGSKKAASIIKDSLYLLSAGSSDFLQNYYVNPWVNKLVTVDQYSAYLLESFNSFVKFSDKWARRSTKVKPHVVQLKDNLVKWLVVFKHKFYSINHKLD
;
A
#
# COMPACT_ATOMS: atom_id res chain seq x y z
N GLU A 1 1.22 10.40 -16.00
CA GLU A 1 -0.21 10.69 -15.82
C GLU A 1 -0.56 10.80 -14.34
N THR A 2 -1.49 11.68 -13.97
CA THR A 2 -1.84 11.97 -12.56
C THR A 2 -3.19 11.36 -12.12
N LEU A 3 -3.79 10.45 -12.90
CA LEU A 3 -5.14 9.89 -12.63
C LEU A 3 -6.21 10.97 -12.30
N GLY A 4 -6.01 12.21 -12.76
CA GLY A 4 -6.89 13.35 -12.47
C GLY A 4 -6.64 14.07 -11.13
N PHE A 5 -5.60 13.70 -10.37
CA PHE A 5 -5.28 14.35 -9.10
C PHE A 5 -4.50 15.66 -9.28
N THR A 6 -4.92 16.70 -8.56
CA THR A 6 -4.23 18.01 -8.50
C THR A 6 -3.27 18.13 -7.33
N THR A 7 -3.39 17.23 -6.34
CA THR A 7 -2.54 17.15 -5.16
C THR A 7 -2.33 15.70 -4.75
N PHE A 8 -1.22 15.42 -4.07
CA PHE A 8 -0.86 14.07 -3.65
C PHE A 8 -0.88 13.95 -2.12
N PRO A 9 -1.29 12.79 -1.60
CA PRO A 9 -1.17 12.49 -0.18
C PRO A 9 0.27 12.63 0.33
N PRO A 10 0.49 13.31 1.47
CA PRO A 10 1.83 13.39 2.07
C PRO A 10 2.30 12.02 2.57
N ALA A 11 3.61 11.84 2.68
CA ALA A 11 4.18 10.69 3.37
C ALA A 11 3.72 10.70 4.84
N TYR A 12 3.21 9.58 5.34
CA TYR A 12 2.52 9.53 6.63
C TYR A 12 3.41 9.90 7.82
N LEU A 13 4.69 9.57 7.75
CA LEU A 13 5.67 9.91 8.79
C LEU A 13 6.24 11.33 8.66
N SER A 14 5.83 12.08 7.62
CA SER A 14 6.26 13.46 7.45
C SER A 14 5.41 14.41 8.31
N PRO A 15 5.96 15.55 8.79
CA PRO A 15 5.19 16.57 9.51
C PRO A 15 3.97 17.09 8.72
N GLN A 16 4.01 17.01 7.40
CA GLN A 16 2.94 17.43 6.49
C GLN A 16 1.70 16.53 6.57
N ALA A 17 1.82 15.29 7.07
CA ALA A 17 0.69 14.38 7.32
C ALA A 17 -0.01 14.70 8.65
N SER A 18 -0.51 15.93 8.78
CA SER A 18 -1.15 16.44 9.99
C SER A 18 -2.37 17.31 9.67
N GLY A 19 -3.26 17.46 10.66
CA GLY A 19 -4.45 18.30 10.56
C GLY A 19 -5.29 18.01 9.30
N LYS A 20 -5.70 19.08 8.59
CA LYS A 20 -6.56 18.97 7.40
C LYS A 20 -5.88 18.30 6.21
N ASN A 21 -4.55 18.18 6.17
CA ASN A 21 -3.86 17.48 5.08
C ASN A 21 -4.19 15.98 5.08
N LEU A 22 -4.57 15.42 6.23
CA LEU A 22 -5.05 14.04 6.33
C LEU A 22 -6.35 13.80 5.53
N LEU A 23 -7.11 14.86 5.19
CA LEU A 23 -8.32 14.75 4.36
C LEU A 23 -8.02 14.51 2.88
N ILE A 24 -6.79 14.78 2.43
CA ILE A 24 -6.30 14.48 1.08
C ILE A 24 -6.00 12.98 0.96
N GLY A 25 -5.41 12.42 2.01
CA GLY A 25 -4.99 11.02 2.11
C GLY A 25 -3.70 10.89 2.92
N ALA A 26 -3.06 9.72 2.86
CA ALA A 26 -1.67 9.54 3.28
C ALA A 26 -0.95 8.48 2.41
N ASN A 27 0.37 8.60 2.30
CA ASN A 27 1.26 7.61 1.68
C ASN A 27 2.06 6.89 2.77
N PHE A 28 1.90 5.57 2.87
CA PHE A 28 2.53 4.74 3.89
C PHE A 28 3.74 3.96 3.38
N ALA A 29 4.02 4.03 2.09
CA ALA A 29 5.03 3.22 1.46
C ALA A 29 6.44 3.59 1.93
N SER A 30 7.33 2.61 1.83
CA SER A 30 8.75 2.75 2.16
C SER A 30 9.60 2.12 1.07
N ALA A 31 10.69 2.81 0.72
CA ALA A 31 11.70 2.27 -0.17
C ALA A 31 12.30 0.99 0.43
N ALA A 32 12.77 0.08 -0.42
CA ALA A 32 13.26 -1.26 -0.05
C ALA A 32 12.23 -2.17 0.66
N SER A 33 10.98 -1.74 0.83
CA SER A 33 9.91 -2.61 1.33
C SER A 33 9.40 -3.55 0.22
N GLY A 34 8.96 -4.74 0.62
CA GLY A 34 8.60 -5.83 -0.26
C GLY A 34 7.84 -6.94 0.45
N PHE A 35 7.56 -8.03 -0.26
CA PHE A 35 6.89 -9.21 0.31
C PHE A 35 7.85 -10.08 1.14
N ASP A 36 9.15 -10.00 0.89
CA ASP A 36 10.16 -10.57 1.77
C ASP A 36 10.38 -9.63 2.96
N GLU A 37 9.60 -9.84 4.02
CA GLU A 37 9.64 -9.01 5.23
C GLU A 37 11.02 -9.01 5.90
N LYS A 38 11.75 -10.13 5.80
CA LYS A 38 13.11 -10.24 6.36
C LYS A 38 14.06 -9.35 5.58
N ALA A 39 13.99 -9.39 4.25
CA ALA A 39 14.76 -8.49 3.39
C ALA A 39 14.44 -7.02 3.66
N ALA A 40 13.15 -6.67 3.79
CA ALA A 40 12.74 -5.32 4.12
C ALA A 40 13.33 -4.85 5.47
N THR A 41 13.30 -5.72 6.48
CA THR A 41 13.86 -5.42 7.81
C THR A 41 15.38 -5.26 7.78
N LEU A 42 16.09 -6.13 7.04
CA LEU A 42 17.55 -6.05 6.85
C LEU A 42 17.97 -4.77 6.13
N ASN A 43 17.13 -4.25 5.23
CA ASN A 43 17.35 -2.98 4.54
C ASN A 43 16.83 -1.77 5.32
N HIS A 44 16.44 -1.94 6.59
CA HIS A 44 15.86 -0.88 7.44
C HIS A 44 14.62 -0.21 6.84
N ALA A 45 13.88 -0.93 5.99
CA ALA A 45 12.63 -0.47 5.41
C ALA A 45 11.47 -0.65 6.39
N ILE A 46 10.39 0.13 6.18
CA ILE A 46 9.13 -0.08 6.87
C ILE A 46 8.41 -1.25 6.20
N THR A 47 8.20 -2.33 6.94
CA THR A 47 7.59 -3.56 6.42
C THR A 47 6.10 -3.38 6.09
N LEU A 48 5.55 -4.18 5.19
CA LEU A 48 4.13 -4.07 4.82
C LEU A 48 3.17 -4.18 6.04
N PRO A 49 3.39 -5.06 7.04
CA PRO A 49 2.59 -5.04 8.27
C PRO A 49 2.72 -3.74 9.09
N GLN A 50 3.90 -3.11 9.12
CA GLN A 50 4.07 -1.81 9.76
C GLN A 50 3.32 -0.72 9.00
N GLN A 51 3.33 -0.74 7.66
CA GLN A 51 2.56 0.20 6.83
C GLN A 51 1.04 0.09 7.09
N LEU A 52 0.51 -1.14 7.24
CA LEU A 52 -0.88 -1.37 7.66
C LEU A 52 -1.17 -0.82 9.07
N SER A 53 -0.21 -0.93 9.98
CA SER A 53 -0.34 -0.39 11.34
C SER A 53 -0.40 1.13 11.33
N TYR A 54 0.40 1.79 10.50
CA TYR A 54 0.30 3.23 10.27
C TYR A 54 -1.01 3.63 9.61
N PHE A 55 -1.54 2.84 8.68
CA PHE A 55 -2.87 3.08 8.14
C PHE A 55 -3.95 3.01 9.23
N LYS A 56 -3.85 2.09 10.20
CA LYS A 56 -4.74 2.05 11.37
C LYS A 56 -4.70 3.34 12.17
N GLU A 57 -3.49 3.82 12.45
CA GLU A 57 -3.28 5.03 13.23
C GLU A 57 -3.82 6.26 12.47
N TYR A 58 -3.61 6.31 11.14
CA TYR A 58 -4.19 7.31 10.25
C TYR A 58 -5.72 7.35 10.35
N GLN A 59 -6.41 6.21 10.37
CA GLN A 59 -7.87 6.18 10.54
C GLN A 59 -8.31 6.87 11.84
N GLY A 60 -7.57 6.67 12.93
CA GLY A 60 -7.80 7.34 14.21
C GLY A 60 -7.58 8.86 14.12
N LYS A 61 -6.44 9.29 13.56
CA LYS A 61 -6.13 10.72 13.37
C LYS A 61 -7.15 11.40 12.44
N LEU A 62 -7.58 10.71 11.39
CA LEU A 62 -8.59 11.20 10.46
C LEU A 62 -9.95 11.39 11.16
N ALA A 63 -10.33 10.48 12.05
CA ALA A 63 -11.55 10.62 12.84
C ALA A 63 -11.50 11.84 13.78
N GLN A 64 -10.33 12.14 14.38
CA GLN A 64 -10.14 13.34 15.20
C GLN A 64 -10.27 14.63 14.38
N VAL A 65 -9.76 14.64 13.14
CA VAL A 65 -9.82 15.83 12.26
C VAL A 65 -11.18 16.02 11.59
N ALA A 66 -11.80 14.95 11.12
CA ALA A 66 -13.00 15.00 10.28
C ALA A 66 -14.32 14.69 11.01
N GLY A 67 -14.23 14.10 12.21
CA GLY A 67 -15.33 13.42 12.89
C GLY A 67 -15.56 12.00 12.35
N SER A 68 -15.99 11.08 13.23
CA SER A 68 -16.06 9.64 12.95
C SER A 68 -16.92 9.28 11.73
N LYS A 69 -18.09 9.92 11.54
CA LYS A 69 -18.98 9.64 10.40
C LYS A 69 -18.32 10.02 9.06
N LYS A 70 -17.69 11.20 9.00
CA LYS A 70 -17.03 11.69 7.78
C LYS A 70 -15.76 10.91 7.49
N ALA A 71 -14.96 10.60 8.51
CA ALA A 71 -13.79 9.75 8.37
C ALA A 71 -14.15 8.36 7.82
N ALA A 72 -15.22 7.74 8.33
CA ALA A 72 -15.70 6.45 7.83
C ALA A 72 -16.11 6.50 6.35
N SER A 73 -16.79 7.58 5.91
CA SER A 73 -17.10 7.78 4.48
C SER A 73 -15.83 7.98 3.65
N ILE A 74 -14.86 8.77 4.12
CA ILE A 74 -13.58 8.95 3.42
C ILE A 74 -12.87 7.61 3.21
N ILE A 75 -12.75 6.80 4.25
CA ILE A 75 -12.12 5.47 4.19
C ILE A 75 -12.90 4.49 3.31
N LYS A 76 -14.24 4.62 3.28
CA LYS A 76 -15.09 3.76 2.44
C LYS A 76 -14.95 4.09 0.95
N ASP A 77 -14.91 5.38 0.64
CA ASP A 77 -14.92 5.89 -0.73
C ASP A 77 -13.50 6.15 -1.27
N SER A 78 -12.47 5.71 -0.54
CA SER A 78 -11.08 5.90 -0.94
C SER A 78 -10.57 4.82 -1.88
N LEU A 79 -9.69 5.20 -2.80
CA LEU A 79 -8.88 4.30 -3.60
C LEU A 79 -7.64 3.89 -2.82
N TYR A 80 -7.36 2.59 -2.81
CA TYR A 80 -6.17 1.98 -2.21
C TYR A 80 -5.30 1.41 -3.32
N LEU A 81 -4.09 1.92 -3.48
CA LEU A 81 -3.07 1.32 -4.36
C LEU A 81 -2.13 0.47 -3.50
N LEU A 82 -1.54 -0.61 -4.01
CA LEU A 82 -0.45 -1.32 -3.32
C LEU A 82 0.52 -1.84 -4.37
N SER A 83 1.80 -1.56 -4.19
CA SER A 83 2.87 -2.08 -5.04
C SER A 83 4.04 -2.48 -4.17
N ALA A 84 4.40 -3.75 -4.27
CA ALA A 84 5.55 -4.38 -3.63
C ALA A 84 6.04 -5.51 -4.55
N GLY A 85 7.22 -6.09 -4.29
CA GLY A 85 7.80 -7.15 -5.14
C GLY A 85 9.07 -6.72 -5.86
N SER A 86 9.12 -5.52 -6.43
CA SER A 86 10.30 -5.08 -7.21
C SER A 86 11.54 -4.90 -6.34
N SER A 87 11.37 -4.39 -5.11
CA SER A 87 12.46 -4.22 -4.15
C SER A 87 13.03 -5.57 -3.72
N ASP A 88 12.19 -6.61 -3.61
CA ASP A 88 12.62 -7.96 -3.26
C ASP A 88 13.65 -8.50 -4.26
N PHE A 89 13.52 -8.14 -5.54
CA PHE A 89 14.51 -8.50 -6.55
C PHE A 89 15.70 -7.54 -6.61
N LEU A 90 15.43 -6.25 -6.82
CA LEU A 90 16.47 -5.25 -7.14
C LEU A 90 17.34 -4.86 -5.94
N GLN A 91 16.76 -4.88 -4.74
CA GLN A 91 17.41 -4.43 -3.51
C GLN A 91 17.69 -5.59 -2.54
N ASN A 92 17.32 -6.83 -2.89
CA ASN A 92 17.67 -8.01 -2.12
C ASN A 92 18.19 -9.16 -3.00
N TYR A 93 17.36 -9.83 -3.81
CA TYR A 93 17.75 -11.06 -4.52
C TYR A 93 19.00 -10.92 -5.37
N TYR A 94 19.12 -9.88 -6.21
CA TYR A 94 20.26 -9.74 -7.13
C TYR A 94 21.51 -9.14 -6.49
N VAL A 95 21.37 -8.50 -5.33
CA VAL A 95 22.48 -7.82 -4.64
C VAL A 95 23.01 -8.63 -3.44
N ASN A 96 22.21 -9.55 -2.90
CA ASN A 96 22.59 -10.39 -1.77
C ASN A 96 23.17 -11.73 -2.28
N PRO A 97 24.50 -11.93 -2.21
CA PRO A 97 25.14 -13.13 -2.76
C PRO A 97 24.74 -14.41 -2.02
N TRP A 98 24.29 -14.31 -0.77
CA TRP A 98 23.81 -15.46 0.00
C TRP A 98 22.46 -15.95 -0.51
N VAL A 99 21.61 -15.05 -1.02
CA VAL A 99 20.30 -15.40 -1.58
C VAL A 99 20.47 -15.82 -3.04
N ASN A 100 21.12 -14.99 -3.86
CA ASN A 100 21.23 -15.20 -5.31
C ASN A 100 21.93 -16.52 -5.70
N LYS A 101 22.93 -16.95 -4.92
CA LYS A 101 23.71 -18.16 -5.22
C LYS A 101 23.03 -19.44 -4.72
N LEU A 102 22.21 -19.34 -3.68
CA LEU A 102 21.61 -20.51 -3.01
C LEU A 102 20.17 -20.77 -3.43
N VAL A 103 19.49 -19.76 -3.96
CA VAL A 103 18.06 -19.82 -4.30
C VAL A 103 17.89 -19.41 -5.76
N THR A 104 17.23 -20.25 -6.56
CA THR A 104 16.93 -19.91 -7.96
C THR A 104 15.87 -18.82 -8.05
N VAL A 105 15.79 -18.14 -9.21
CA VAL A 105 14.77 -17.11 -9.45
C VAL A 105 13.36 -17.69 -9.28
N ASP A 106 13.12 -18.92 -9.74
CA ASP A 106 11.82 -19.59 -9.62
C ASP A 106 11.46 -19.89 -8.16
N GLN A 107 12.42 -20.37 -7.38
CA GLN A 107 12.23 -20.64 -5.95
C GLN A 107 11.93 -19.34 -5.18
N TYR A 108 12.67 -18.27 -5.48
CA TYR A 108 12.43 -16.97 -4.85
C TYR A 108 11.08 -16.38 -5.26
N SER A 109 10.71 -16.51 -6.54
CA SER A 109 9.40 -16.08 -7.05
C SER A 109 8.26 -16.83 -6.38
N ALA A 110 8.37 -18.15 -6.22
CA ALA A 110 7.38 -18.96 -5.51
C ALA A 110 7.23 -18.52 -4.04
N TYR A 111 8.34 -18.24 -3.35
CA TYR A 111 8.35 -17.70 -2.00
C TYR A 111 7.66 -16.32 -1.90
N LEU A 112 7.92 -15.41 -2.85
CA LEU A 112 7.26 -14.11 -2.88
C LEU A 112 5.75 -14.22 -3.15
N LEU A 113 5.33 -15.15 -4.02
CA LEU A 113 3.90 -15.42 -4.27
C LEU A 113 3.19 -15.95 -3.03
N GLU A 114 3.82 -16.85 -2.28
CA GLU A 114 3.29 -17.34 -1.00
C GLU A 114 3.18 -16.19 0.02
N SER A 115 4.21 -15.35 0.09
CA SER A 115 4.25 -14.19 0.99
C SER A 115 3.17 -13.16 0.63
N PHE A 116 2.98 -12.87 -0.67
CA PHE A 116 1.89 -12.03 -1.17
C PHE A 116 0.52 -12.58 -0.78
N ASN A 117 0.28 -13.87 -1.04
CA ASN A 117 -1.00 -14.50 -0.71
C ASN A 117 -1.28 -14.44 0.80
N SER A 118 -0.25 -14.64 1.62
CA SER A 118 -0.33 -14.52 3.08
C SER A 118 -0.64 -13.08 3.50
N PHE A 119 0.01 -12.11 2.89
CA PHE A 119 -0.23 -10.69 3.14
C PHE A 119 -1.65 -10.26 2.77
N VAL A 120 -2.18 -10.70 1.62
CA VAL A 120 -3.56 -10.40 1.20
C VAL A 120 -4.56 -11.00 2.19
N LYS A 121 -4.40 -12.27 2.58
CA LYS A 121 -5.24 -12.92 3.60
C LYS A 121 -5.19 -12.19 4.93
N PHE A 122 -3.99 -11.79 5.36
CA PHE A 122 -3.80 -11.00 6.58
C PHE A 122 -4.51 -9.66 6.48
N SER A 123 -4.35 -8.93 5.37
CA SER A 123 -4.94 -7.61 5.13
C SER A 123 -6.46 -7.66 5.11
N ASP A 124 -7.07 -8.66 4.48
CA ASP A 124 -8.53 -8.82 4.45
C ASP A 124 -9.08 -9.17 5.86
N LYS A 125 -8.41 -10.06 6.59
CA LYS A 125 -8.75 -10.37 7.99
C LYS A 125 -8.60 -9.13 8.88
N TRP A 126 -7.55 -8.34 8.67
CA TRP A 126 -7.29 -7.09 9.37
C TRP A 126 -8.37 -6.04 9.07
N ALA A 127 -8.75 -5.89 7.79
CA ALA A 127 -9.80 -4.97 7.36
C ALA A 127 -11.14 -5.34 7.99
N ARG A 128 -11.56 -6.61 7.92
CA ARG A 128 -12.82 -7.07 8.53
C ARG A 128 -12.92 -6.85 10.04
N ARG A 129 -11.78 -6.81 10.75
CA ARG A 129 -11.71 -6.54 12.19
C ARG A 129 -11.66 -5.05 12.53
N SER A 130 -11.08 -4.24 11.64
CA SER A 130 -10.80 -2.81 11.89
C SER A 130 -11.85 -1.89 11.27
N THR A 131 -12.56 -2.34 10.23
CA THR A 131 -13.61 -1.59 9.53
C THR A 131 -14.71 -2.53 9.03
N LYS A 132 -15.97 -2.07 8.99
CA LYS A 132 -17.06 -2.78 8.28
C LYS A 132 -16.94 -2.67 6.74
N VAL A 133 -15.76 -2.35 6.20
CA VAL A 133 -15.55 -2.03 4.78
C VAL A 133 -14.46 -2.93 4.20
N LYS A 134 -14.78 -3.63 3.10
CA LYS A 134 -13.82 -4.43 2.34
C LYS A 134 -13.01 -3.53 1.40
N PRO A 135 -11.66 -3.47 1.49
CA PRO A 135 -10.86 -2.79 0.50
C PRO A 135 -10.95 -3.55 -0.84
N HIS A 136 -11.12 -2.80 -1.94
CA HIS A 136 -10.92 -3.35 -3.28
C HIS A 136 -9.42 -3.31 -3.60
N VAL A 137 -8.82 -4.48 -3.74
CA VAL A 137 -7.42 -4.63 -4.18
C VAL A 137 -7.45 -4.88 -5.68
N VAL A 138 -7.01 -3.90 -6.47
CA VAL A 138 -6.85 -4.07 -7.92
C VAL A 138 -5.40 -4.47 -8.20
N GLN A 139 -5.22 -5.67 -8.75
CA GLN A 139 -3.92 -6.13 -9.24
C GLN A 139 -3.74 -5.65 -10.68
N LEU A 140 -2.81 -4.72 -10.91
CA LEU A 140 -2.44 -4.33 -12.26
C LEU A 140 -1.51 -5.41 -12.83
N LYS A 141 -1.95 -6.06 -13.91
CA LYS A 141 -1.09 -6.88 -14.76
C LYS A 141 -0.20 -5.93 -15.57
N ASP A 142 1.06 -6.31 -15.69
CA ASP A 142 2.07 -5.72 -16.57
C ASP A 142 2.90 -4.57 -15.96
N ASN A 143 4.15 -4.93 -15.64
CA ASN A 143 5.40 -4.16 -15.61
C ASN A 143 5.43 -2.74 -14.97
N LEU A 144 6.33 -2.63 -13.98
CA LEU A 144 7.05 -1.44 -13.49
C LEU A 144 6.27 -0.44 -12.60
N VAL A 145 6.45 -0.61 -11.28
CA VAL A 145 6.35 0.39 -10.18
C VAL A 145 4.93 0.94 -9.82
N LYS A 146 4.54 0.99 -8.51
CA LYS A 146 4.17 2.21 -7.72
C LYS A 146 3.18 2.02 -6.53
N TRP A 147 3.69 2.34 -5.32
CA TRP A 147 3.11 2.98 -4.10
C TRP A 147 1.77 2.55 -3.47
N LEU A 148 1.74 2.40 -2.12
CA LEU A 148 0.50 2.38 -1.33
C LEU A 148 0.02 3.81 -1.03
N VAL A 149 -1.00 4.25 -1.77
CA VAL A 149 -1.61 5.57 -1.62
C VAL A 149 -3.09 5.39 -1.37
N VAL A 150 -3.58 6.03 -0.29
CA VAL A 150 -5.02 6.15 0.00
C VAL A 150 -5.49 7.49 -0.57
N PHE A 151 -6.29 7.48 -1.63
CA PHE A 151 -6.91 8.69 -2.20
C PHE A 151 -8.36 8.80 -1.81
N LYS A 152 -8.89 10.00 -1.62
CA LYS A 152 -10.34 10.23 -1.54
C LYS A 152 -10.87 10.70 -2.92
N HIS A 153 -11.67 9.90 -3.61
CA HIS A 153 -12.63 10.45 -4.60
C HIS A 153 -13.77 9.49 -4.97
N LYS A 154 -14.94 10.07 -5.21
CA LYS A 154 -16.12 9.42 -5.80
C LYS A 154 -15.86 9.28 -7.31
N PHE A 155 -15.79 8.06 -7.84
CA PHE A 155 -15.76 7.84 -9.29
C PHE A 155 -17.19 7.99 -9.85
N TYR A 156 -17.37 8.89 -10.81
CA TYR A 156 -18.49 8.79 -11.74
C TYR A 156 -18.04 7.90 -12.90
N SER A 157 -18.87 6.91 -13.27
CA SER A 157 -18.61 6.02 -14.40
C SER A 157 -18.52 6.86 -15.67
N ILE A 158 -17.35 6.86 -16.30
CA ILE A 158 -17.17 7.42 -17.63
C ILE A 158 -17.41 6.27 -18.61
N ASN A 159 -18.66 6.13 -19.06
CA ASN A 159 -18.98 5.33 -20.23
C ASN A 159 -18.47 6.07 -21.47
N HIS A 160 -17.21 5.86 -21.85
CA HIS A 160 -16.81 6.12 -23.22
C HIS A 160 -17.18 4.91 -24.08
N LYS A 161 -18.27 5.05 -24.83
CA LYS A 161 -18.44 4.32 -26.09
C LYS A 161 -17.27 4.73 -26.98
N LEU A 162 -16.54 3.73 -27.45
CA LEU A 162 -15.60 3.86 -28.55
C LEU A 162 -16.44 3.95 -29.84
N ASP A 163 -16.34 5.08 -30.53
CA ASP A 163 -16.52 5.17 -31.97
C ASP A 163 -15.16 5.55 -32.56
#